data_AF-A0A353D4U2-F1
#
_entry.id   AF-A0A353D4U2-F1
#
_cell.length_a   1.000
_cell.length_b   1.000
_cell.length_c   1.000
_cell.angle_alpha   90.00
_cell.angle_beta   90.00
_cell.angle_gamma   90.00
#
_symmetry.space_group_name_H-M   'P 1'
#
loop_
_entity.id
_entity.type
_entity.pdbx_description
1 polymer ?
#
loop_
_entity_poly.entity_id
_entity_poly.type
_entity_poly.pdbx_seq_one_letter_code
_entity_poly.pdbx_strand_id
1 'polypeptide(L)' 'MTKPLVKRPDGKYEESLGDIWSAEYAENLGTGLWEVEILKHDVSEWHTIGYASLEDARQAAHDYYDQV' A
#
# COMPACT_ATOMS: atom_id res chain seq x y z
N MET A 1 -4.71 -9.33 12.20
CA MET A 1 -4.82 -7.94 12.72
C MET A 1 -3.93 -7.07 11.85
N THR A 2 -4.44 -5.96 11.32
CA THR A 2 -3.63 -5.01 10.55
C THR A 2 -2.74 -4.20 11.51
N LYS A 3 -1.48 -3.94 11.10
CA LYS A 3 -0.54 -3.14 11.89
C LYS A 3 -0.64 -1.67 11.51
N PRO A 4 -0.22 -0.73 12.39
CA PRO A 4 -0.22 0.69 12.05
C PRO A 4 0.66 0.99 10.84
N LEU A 5 0.27 2.01 10.09
CA LEU A 5 1.03 2.55 8.96
C LEU A 5 2.38 3.12 9.45
N VAL A 6 3.48 2.67 8.87
CA VAL A 6 4.84 3.10 9.21
C VAL A 6 5.47 3.84 8.05
N LYS A 7 6.04 5.01 8.30
CA LYS A 7 6.83 5.74 7.29
C LYS A 7 8.26 5.20 7.25
N ARG A 8 8.72 4.80 6.06
CA ARG A 8 10.06 4.29 5.79
C ARG A 8 11.06 5.42 5.52
N PRO A 9 12.38 5.18 5.71
CA PRO A 9 13.41 6.19 5.43
C PRO A 9 13.52 6.60 3.95
N ASP A 10 13.07 5.74 3.04
CA ASP A 10 13.02 6.00 1.59
C ASP A 10 11.83 6.89 1.17
N GLY A 11 10.99 7.31 2.12
CA GLY A 11 9.84 8.16 1.88
C GLY A 11 8.54 7.40 1.59
N LYS A 12 8.60 6.06 1.43
CA LYS A 12 7.41 5.22 1.31
C LYS A 12 6.71 5.05 2.66
N TYR A 13 5.48 4.60 2.62
CA TYR A 13 4.71 4.12 3.76
C TYR A 13 4.48 2.63 3.62
N GLU A 14 4.42 1.92 4.72
CA GLU A 14 4.21 0.46 4.75
C GLU A 14 3.18 0.10 5.81
N GLU A 15 2.33 -0.87 5.50
CA GLU A 15 1.33 -1.43 6.40
C GLU A 15 1.34 -2.96 6.31
N SER A 16 1.31 -3.66 7.45
CA SER A 16 1.09 -5.12 7.44
C SER A 16 -0.40 -5.44 7.44
N LEU A 17 -0.84 -6.20 6.44
CA LEU A 17 -2.21 -6.67 6.26
C LEU A 17 -2.36 -8.12 6.78
N GLY A 18 -2.06 -8.33 8.06
CA GLY A 18 -1.99 -9.68 8.64
C GLY A 18 -0.56 -10.22 8.70
N ASP A 19 -0.41 -11.54 8.63
CA ASP A 19 0.87 -12.21 8.93
C ASP A 19 1.81 -12.31 7.73
N ILE A 20 1.24 -12.48 6.53
CA ILE A 20 2.01 -12.75 5.29
C ILE A 20 1.83 -11.68 4.22
N TRP A 21 0.91 -10.73 4.44
CA TRP A 21 0.60 -9.67 3.49
C TRP A 21 1.08 -8.32 4.01
N SER A 22 1.56 -7.50 3.09
CA SER A 22 1.93 -6.11 3.34
C SER A 22 1.46 -5.22 2.17
N ALA A 23 1.27 -3.94 2.46
CA ALA A 23 1.03 -2.92 1.46
C ALA A 23 2.10 -1.83 1.59
N GLU A 24 2.73 -1.49 0.47
CA GLU A 24 3.60 -0.33 0.33
C GLU A 24 2.83 0.79 -0.37
N TYR A 25 3.03 2.03 0.08
CA TYR A 25 2.45 3.22 -0.50
C TYR A 25 3.54 4.24 -0.80
N ALA A 26 3.46 4.89 -1.95
CA ALA A 26 4.37 5.98 -2.28
C ALA A 26 3.63 7.10 -3.02
N GLU A 27 4.18 8.31 -2.93
CA GLU A 27 3.71 9.43 -3.75
C GLU A 27 4.54 9.48 -5.03
N ASN A 28 3.87 9.45 -6.17
CA ASN A 28 4.52 9.63 -7.45
C ASN A 28 4.80 11.11 -7.69
N LEU A 29 6.06 11.52 -7.56
CA LEU A 29 6.47 12.93 -7.68
C LEU A 29 6.19 13.56 -9.05
N GLY A 30 6.02 12.74 -10.11
CA GLY A 30 5.73 13.22 -11.46
C GLY A 30 4.25 13.60 -11.65
N THR A 31 3.34 12.94 -10.93
CA THR A 31 1.89 13.13 -11.07
C THR A 31 1.23 13.71 -9.82
N GLY A 32 1.89 13.65 -8.67
CA GLY A 32 1.31 13.96 -7.36
C GLY A 32 0.27 12.94 -6.88
N LEU A 33 0.15 11.80 -7.57
CA LEU A 33 -0.80 10.75 -7.23
C LEU A 33 -0.12 9.66 -6.40
N TRP A 34 -0.89 9.00 -5.55
CA TRP A 34 -0.45 7.91 -4.72
C TRP A 34 -0.51 6.58 -5.48
N GLU A 35 0.52 5.77 -5.24
CA GLU A 35 0.65 4.39 -5.69
C GLU A 35 0.58 3.44 -4.51
N VAL A 36 0.11 2.23 -4.77
CA VAL A 36 0.01 1.16 -3.79
C VAL A 36 0.42 -0.17 -4.40
N GLU A 37 1.23 -0.91 -3.67
CA GLU A 37 1.68 -2.25 -4.01
C GLU A 37 1.38 -3.18 -2.85
N ILE A 38 0.65 -4.27 -3.11
CA ILE A 38 0.35 -5.32 -2.14
C ILE A 38 1.28 -6.49 -2.42
N LEU A 39 1.96 -6.94 -1.37
CA LEU A 39 2.88 -8.04 -1.40
C LEU A 39 2.37 -9.19 -0.54
N LYS A 40 2.62 -10.42 -1.00
CA LYS A 40 2.45 -11.66 -0.24
C LYS A 40 3.79 -12.38 -0.14
N HIS A 41 4.30 -12.57 1.07
CA HIS A 41 5.66 -13.09 1.27
C HIS A 41 6.72 -12.34 0.43
N ASP A 42 6.65 -11.00 0.43
CA ASP A 42 7.54 -10.10 -0.34
C ASP A 42 7.43 -10.25 -1.87
N VAL A 43 6.42 -10.95 -2.37
CA VAL A 43 6.10 -11.06 -3.81
C VAL A 43 4.95 -10.13 -4.14
N SER A 44 5.14 -9.26 -5.14
CA SER A 44 4.10 -8.35 -5.63
C SER A 44 2.91 -9.13 -6.21
N GLU A 45 1.74 -8.97 -5.61
CA GLU A 45 0.49 -9.61 -6.03
C GLU A 45 -0.42 -8.63 -6.77
N TRP A 46 -0.44 -7.37 -6.34
CA TRP A 46 -1.25 -6.34 -6.94
C TRP A 46 -0.56 -4.99 -6.82
N HIS A 47 -0.61 -4.21 -7.89
CA HIS A 47 -0.02 -2.88 -7.94
C HIS A 47 -0.92 -1.97 -8.76
N THR A 48 -1.16 -0.77 -8.25
CA THR A 48 -1.88 0.26 -8.99
C THR A 48 -1.41 1.65 -8.61
N ILE A 49 -1.64 2.58 -9.54
CA ILE A 49 -1.31 4.00 -9.43
C ILE A 49 -2.57 4.83 -9.66
N GLY A 50 -2.63 6.02 -9.07
CA GLY A 50 -3.61 7.03 -9.47
C GLY A 50 -4.56 7.51 -8.37
N TYR A 51 -4.24 7.27 -7.10
CA TYR A 51 -5.05 7.75 -6.00
C TYR A 51 -4.74 9.20 -5.65
N ALA A 52 -5.77 9.97 -5.29
CA ALA A 52 -5.60 11.39 -4.97
C ALA A 52 -4.97 11.63 -3.59
N SER A 53 -5.02 10.62 -2.71
CA SER A 53 -4.50 10.70 -1.34
C SER A 53 -3.94 9.35 -0.87
N LEU A 54 -3.14 9.39 0.20
CA LEU A 54 -2.65 8.20 0.90
C LEU A 54 -3.81 7.40 1.48
N GLU A 55 -4.84 8.07 2.00
CA GLU A 55 -6.05 7.43 2.52
C GLU A 55 -6.79 6.65 1.44
N ASP A 56 -6.95 7.20 0.23
CA ASP A 56 -7.60 6.50 -0.88
C ASP A 56 -6.80 5.26 -1.31
N ALA A 57 -5.47 5.39 -1.41
CA ALA A 57 -4.58 4.27 -1.73
C ALA A 57 -4.65 3.17 -0.67
N ARG A 58 -4.74 3.56 0.60
CA ARG A 58 -4.90 2.65 1.73
C ARG A 58 -6.24 1.95 1.70
N GLN A 59 -7.34 2.66 1.45
CA GLN A 59 -8.65 2.02 1.33
C GLN A 59 -8.65 0.97 0.23
N ALA A 60 -8.07 1.28 -0.93
CA ALA A 60 -8.00 0.32 -2.03
C ALA A 60 -7.16 -0.93 -1.69
N ALA A 61 -6.12 -0.80 -0.87
CA ALA A 61 -5.36 -1.96 -0.39
C ALA A 61 -6.18 -2.87 0.52
N HIS A 62 -6.96 -2.29 1.45
CA HIS A 62 -7.83 -3.05 2.34
C HIS A 62 -8.97 -3.70 1.55
N ASP A 63 -9.55 -3.00 0.58
CA ASP A 63 -10.59 -3.54 -0.29
C ASP A 63 -10.09 -4.75 -1.10
N TYR A 64 -8.85 -4.71 -1.59
CA TYR A 64 -8.23 -5.87 -2.25
C TYR A 64 -7.99 -7.01 -1.26
N TYR A 65 -7.41 -6.72 -0.10
CA TYR A 65 -7.10 -7.72 0.92
C TYR A 65 -8.35 -8.44 1.44
N ASP A 66 -9.48 -7.73 1.59
CA ASP A 66 -10.74 -8.32 2.04
C ASP A 66 -11.39 -9.24 0.98
N GLN A 67 -10.94 -9.18 -0.28
CA GLN A 67 -11.45 -10.01 -1.38
C GLN A 67 -10.67 -11.32 -1.59
N VAL A 68 -9.49 -11.47 -0.98
CA VAL A 68 -8.55 -12.59 -1.22
C VAL A 68 -8.49 -13.63 -0.11
#